data_AF-A0A2G9MZR2-F1
#
_entry.id   AF-A0A2G9MZR2-F1
#
_cell.length_a   1.000
_cell.length_b   1.000
_cell.length_c   1.000
_cell.angle_alpha   90.00
_cell.angle_beta   90.00
_cell.angle_gamma   90.00
#
_symmetry.space_group_name_H-M   'P 1'
#
loop_
_entity.id
_entity.type
_entity.pdbx_description
1 polymer ?
#
loop_
_entity_poly.entity_id
_entity_poly.type
_entity_poly.pdbx_seq_one_letter_code
_entity_poly.pdbx_strand_id
1 'polypeptide(L)'
;GDIQDTTLIHGVLVDKEIVHPQMPKTISAPKIVLVDAALEIEKTEIDAKIEITSPEQMQAFLGQEEKMLKDMVEKIAKTGANVLFCQKGIDEVAQHYLAKKGISAVRRVKKSDMEKLARATGASIATSLDDLDEKQVGKAGKVEEKKISGEAMVFVEGCEHATSVTIFVRASTEHVVSEGERAIKDAIGAVSSALEDGRVVTGGGSAEIELSKRLYE
;
A
#
# COMPACT_ATOMS: atom_id res chain seq x y z
N GLY A 1 12.64 -3.36 18.91
CA GLY A 1 13.10 -4.70 18.49
C GLY A 1 14.60 -4.73 18.56
N ASP A 2 15.25 -5.80 18.11
CA ASP A 2 16.69 -5.81 17.87
C ASP A 2 16.97 -5.75 16.37
N ILE A 3 18.19 -5.37 15.98
CA ILE A 3 18.64 -5.34 14.58
C ILE A 3 18.57 -6.72 13.93
N GLN A 4 18.77 -7.77 14.73
CA GLN A 4 18.66 -9.17 14.32
C GLN A 4 17.22 -9.59 13.98
N ASP A 5 16.22 -8.83 14.43
CA ASP A 5 14.82 -9.09 14.07
C ASP A 5 14.45 -8.54 12.68
N THR A 6 15.40 -7.92 11.97
CA THR A 6 15.19 -7.41 10.61
C THR A 6 14.89 -8.57 9.67
N THR A 7 13.81 -8.45 8.89
CA THR A 7 13.32 -9.53 8.04
C THR A 7 13.09 -9.06 6.61
N LEU A 8 13.31 -9.96 5.65
CA LEU A 8 12.93 -9.75 4.27
C LEU A 8 11.51 -10.28 4.06
N ILE A 9 10.61 -9.40 3.64
CA ILE A 9 9.23 -9.71 3.30
C ILE A 9 9.12 -9.79 1.78
N HIS A 10 8.67 -10.94 1.29
CA HIS A 10 8.39 -11.14 -0.13
C HIS A 10 7.04 -10.53 -0.52
N GLY A 11 7.03 -9.19 -0.55
CA GLY A 11 5.87 -8.39 -0.89
C GLY A 11 5.97 -6.96 -0.38
N VAL A 12 4.81 -6.36 -0.09
CA VAL A 12 4.70 -4.94 0.28
C VAL A 12 4.14 -4.81 1.68
N LEU A 13 4.82 -4.02 2.51
CA LEU A 13 4.33 -3.57 3.80
C LEU A 13 3.66 -2.20 3.67
N VAL A 14 2.47 -2.07 4.20
CA VAL A 14 1.75 -0.79 4.29
C VAL A 14 1.62 -0.40 5.75
N ASP A 15 2.21 0.75 6.10
CA ASP A 15 2.17 1.33 7.45
C ASP A 15 0.83 2.02 7.73
N LYS A 16 -0.24 1.21 7.69
CA LYS A 16 -1.63 1.54 7.98
C LYS A 16 -2.35 0.31 8.53
N GLU A 17 -3.38 0.57 9.30
CA GLU A 17 -4.31 -0.43 9.79
C GLU A 17 -5.55 -0.55 8.89
N ILE A 18 -6.27 -1.65 9.03
CA ILE A 18 -7.58 -1.84 8.42
C ILE A 18 -8.58 -0.90 9.11
N VAL A 19 -9.34 -0.19 8.30
CA VAL A 19 -10.11 0.97 8.75
C VAL A 19 -11.24 0.63 9.74
N HIS A 20 -11.81 -0.57 9.66
CA HIS A 20 -12.97 -0.95 10.46
C HIS A 20 -12.74 -2.27 11.22
N PRO A 21 -13.04 -2.35 12.53
CA PRO A 21 -12.76 -3.55 13.35
C PRO A 21 -13.46 -4.83 12.91
N GLN A 22 -14.62 -4.73 12.26
CA GLN A 22 -15.37 -5.89 11.75
C GLN A 22 -14.84 -6.42 10.41
N MET A 23 -13.88 -5.75 9.78
CA MET A 23 -13.27 -6.23 8.55
C MET A 23 -12.31 -7.41 8.83
N PRO A 24 -12.21 -8.38 7.91
CA PRO A 24 -11.27 -9.49 8.04
C PRO A 24 -9.82 -9.03 8.16
N LYS A 25 -9.14 -9.39 9.26
CA LYS A 25 -7.72 -9.05 9.46
C LYS A 25 -6.76 -9.91 8.66
N THR A 26 -7.21 -11.09 8.23
CA THR A 26 -6.41 -12.04 7.47
C THR A 26 -7.23 -12.57 6.31
N ILE A 27 -6.71 -12.44 5.09
CA ILE A 27 -7.36 -12.87 3.85
C ILE A 27 -6.35 -13.73 3.06
N SER A 28 -6.76 -14.95 2.73
CA SER A 28 -5.99 -15.85 1.85
C SER A 28 -6.46 -15.67 0.41
N ALA A 29 -5.54 -15.71 -0.56
CA ALA A 29 -5.80 -15.43 -1.98
C ALA A 29 -6.61 -14.13 -2.20
N PRO A 30 -6.15 -12.97 -1.68
CA PRO A 30 -6.84 -11.70 -1.84
C PRO A 30 -6.91 -11.25 -3.30
N LYS A 31 -8.06 -10.66 -3.63
CA LYS A 31 -8.34 -9.88 -4.83
C LYS A 31 -8.30 -8.40 -4.45
N ILE A 32 -7.24 -7.74 -4.88
CA ILE A 32 -6.83 -6.42 -4.40
C ILE A 32 -7.20 -5.36 -5.43
N VAL A 33 -7.86 -4.30 -5.00
CA VAL A 33 -8.16 -3.11 -5.82
C VAL A 33 -7.46 -1.90 -5.23
N LEU A 34 -6.87 -1.09 -6.11
CA LEU A 34 -6.12 0.11 -5.79
C LEU A 34 -6.85 1.33 -6.36
N VAL A 35 -7.19 2.30 -5.52
CA VAL A 35 -8.00 3.47 -5.92
C VAL A 35 -7.35 4.78 -5.46
N ASP A 36 -7.24 5.75 -6.37
CA ASP A 36 -6.82 7.15 -6.11
C ASP A 36 -8.01 8.12 -6.10
N ALA A 37 -9.13 7.68 -5.54
CA ALA A 37 -10.37 8.44 -5.37
C ALA A 37 -10.85 8.33 -3.94
N ALA A 38 -11.54 9.36 -3.43
CA ALA A 38 -12.14 9.31 -2.10
C ALA A 38 -13.45 8.52 -2.17
N LEU A 39 -13.72 7.71 -1.16
CA LEU A 39 -15.04 7.10 -0.96
C LEU A 39 -15.83 7.99 0.01
N GLU A 40 -16.03 9.24 -0.39
CA GLU A 40 -16.67 10.29 0.38
C GLU A 40 -17.61 11.07 -0.54
N ILE A 41 -18.63 11.70 0.04
CA ILE A 41 -19.55 12.55 -0.72
C ILE A 41 -18.85 13.87 -0.95
N GLU A 42 -18.35 14.06 -2.17
CA GLU A 42 -17.76 15.33 -2.57
C GLU A 42 -18.85 16.39 -2.73
N LYS A 43 -18.60 17.58 -2.18
CA LYS A 43 -19.42 18.74 -2.48
C LYS A 43 -19.20 19.10 -3.95
N THR A 44 -20.27 19.37 -4.67
CA THR A 44 -20.18 19.78 -6.07
C THR A 44 -19.29 21.02 -6.20
N GLU A 45 -18.43 21.04 -7.22
CA GLU A 45 -17.56 22.21 -7.51
C GLU A 45 -18.38 23.47 -7.87
N ILE A 46 -19.62 23.29 -8.32
CA ILE A 46 -20.59 24.35 -8.50
C ILE A 46 -21.31 24.58 -7.16
N ASP A 47 -21.45 25.84 -6.73
CA ASP A 47 -22.22 26.26 -5.55
C ASP A 47 -23.71 25.86 -5.69
N ALA A 48 -24.00 24.59 -5.41
CA ALA A 48 -25.35 24.06 -5.36
C ALA A 48 -25.92 24.37 -3.97
N LYS A 49 -26.85 25.34 -3.91
CA LYS A 49 -27.64 25.58 -2.70
C LYS A 49 -28.83 24.63 -2.69
N ILE A 50 -28.82 23.70 -1.76
CA ILE A 50 -29.96 22.82 -1.50
C ILE A 50 -30.87 23.54 -0.52
N GLU A 51 -32.05 23.95 -0.97
CA GLU A 51 -33.07 24.55 -0.12
C GLU A 51 -33.97 23.44 0.46
N ILE A 52 -33.76 23.11 1.73
CA ILE A 52 -34.57 22.12 2.44
C ILE A 52 -35.76 22.85 3.06
N THR A 53 -36.95 22.63 2.50
CA THR A 53 -38.19 23.32 2.93
C THR A 53 -39.10 22.48 3.82
N SER A 54 -38.77 21.19 3.99
CA SER A 54 -39.56 20.25 4.80
C SER A 54 -38.69 19.15 5.45
N PRO A 55 -39.12 18.58 6.59
CA PRO A 55 -38.44 17.43 7.21
C PRO A 55 -38.34 16.22 6.28
N GLU A 56 -39.35 15.98 5.43
CA GLU A 56 -39.38 14.87 4.48
C GLU A 56 -38.29 15.02 3.41
N GLN A 57 -38.07 16.24 2.91
CA GLN A 57 -36.97 16.54 1.99
C GLN A 57 -35.60 16.33 2.63
N MET A 58 -35.46 16.65 3.93
CA MET A 58 -34.22 16.41 4.67
C MET A 58 -33.91 14.91 4.75
N GLN A 59 -34.92 14.09 5.06
CA GLN A 59 -34.75 12.65 5.16
C GLN A 59 -34.46 12.00 3.80
N ALA A 60 -35.14 12.45 2.74
CA ALA A 60 -34.87 12.01 1.38
C ALA A 60 -33.44 12.35 0.93
N PHE A 61 -32.95 13.55 1.29
CA PHE A 61 -31.58 13.97 0.99
C PHE A 61 -30.53 13.08 1.66
N LEU A 62 -30.66 12.86 2.97
CA LEU A 62 -29.76 11.96 3.73
C LEU A 62 -29.79 10.52 3.18
N GLY A 63 -30.97 10.03 2.79
CA GLY A 63 -31.11 8.72 2.17
C GLY A 63 -30.43 8.63 0.80
N GLN A 64 -30.42 9.72 0.02
CA GLN A 64 -29.74 9.78 -1.26
C GLN A 64 -28.22 9.81 -1.08
N GLU A 65 -27.70 10.56 -0.10
CA GLU A 65 -26.30 10.58 0.29
C GLU A 65 -25.79 9.18 0.67
N GLU A 66 -26.51 8.48 1.55
CA GLU A 66 -26.19 7.10 1.94
C GLU A 66 -26.23 6.15 0.74
N LYS A 67 -27.21 6.32 -0.15
CA LYS A 67 -27.32 5.51 -1.37
C LYS A 67 -26.12 5.72 -2.30
N MET A 68 -25.63 6.94 -2.47
CA MET A 68 -24.44 7.21 -3.29
C MET A 68 -23.21 6.47 -2.75
N LEU A 69 -22.98 6.51 -1.44
CA LEU A 69 -21.88 5.77 -0.81
C LEU A 69 -22.05 4.26 -0.96
N LYS A 70 -23.27 3.75 -0.82
CA LYS A 70 -23.58 2.34 -1.04
C LYS A 70 -23.30 1.93 -2.48
N ASP A 71 -23.71 2.73 -3.46
CA ASP A 71 -23.49 2.47 -4.88
C ASP A 71 -21.98 2.43 -5.22
N MET A 72 -21.17 3.30 -4.60
CA MET A 72 -19.69 3.26 -4.71
C MET A 72 -19.13 1.93 -4.20
N VAL A 73 -19.56 1.47 -3.02
CA VAL A 73 -19.14 0.17 -2.45
C VAL A 73 -19.63 -0.99 -3.32
N GLU A 74 -20.82 -0.87 -3.92
CA GLU A 74 -21.33 -1.87 -4.85
C GLU A 74 -20.47 -2.00 -6.11
N LYS A 75 -19.98 -0.90 -6.68
CA LYS A 75 -19.05 -0.94 -7.83
C LYS A 75 -17.77 -1.72 -7.48
N ILE A 76 -17.18 -1.46 -6.33
CA ILE A 76 -15.99 -2.18 -5.86
C ILE A 76 -16.31 -3.66 -5.67
N ALA A 77 -17.41 -3.99 -5.01
CA ALA A 77 -17.81 -5.37 -4.78
C ALA A 77 -18.09 -6.14 -6.09
N LYS A 78 -18.58 -5.47 -7.14
CA LYS A 78 -18.84 -6.09 -8.45
C LYS A 78 -17.56 -6.59 -9.12
N THR A 79 -16.41 -5.97 -8.87
CA THR A 79 -15.11 -6.47 -9.36
C THR A 79 -14.70 -7.81 -8.72
N GLY A 80 -15.41 -8.23 -7.65
CA GLY A 80 -15.06 -9.40 -6.85
C GLY A 80 -13.89 -9.17 -5.90
N ALA A 81 -13.47 -7.92 -5.69
CA ALA A 81 -12.41 -7.59 -4.74
C ALA A 81 -12.81 -7.88 -3.29
N ASN A 82 -11.84 -8.34 -2.50
CA ASN A 82 -11.98 -8.54 -1.05
C ASN A 82 -10.98 -7.70 -0.25
N VAL A 83 -10.08 -6.97 -0.92
CA VAL A 83 -9.17 -5.99 -0.31
C VAL A 83 -9.17 -4.71 -1.14
N LEU A 84 -9.31 -3.56 -0.47
CA LEU A 84 -9.28 -2.23 -1.06
C LEU A 84 -8.16 -1.41 -0.42
N PHE A 85 -7.25 -0.87 -1.23
CA PHE A 85 -6.35 0.19 -0.81
C PHE A 85 -6.77 1.49 -1.47
N CYS A 86 -7.05 2.49 -0.64
CA CYS A 86 -7.45 3.83 -1.07
C CYS A 86 -6.36 4.84 -0.69
N GLN A 87 -5.90 5.62 -1.66
CA GLN A 87 -4.95 6.70 -1.43
C GLN A 87 -5.58 7.86 -0.64
N LYS A 88 -6.89 8.05 -0.78
CA LYS A 88 -7.67 9.11 -0.12
C LYS A 88 -8.47 8.55 1.08
N GLY A 89 -9.45 9.32 1.55
CA GLY A 89 -10.32 8.94 2.66
C GLY A 89 -11.43 7.96 2.25
N ILE A 90 -12.07 7.40 3.27
CA ILE A 90 -13.25 6.53 3.16
C ILE A 90 -14.20 6.96 4.27
N ASP A 91 -15.42 7.32 3.91
CA ASP A 91 -16.48 7.72 4.82
C ASP A 91 -16.91 6.57 5.76
N GLU A 92 -17.35 6.88 6.97
CA GLU A 92 -17.75 5.88 7.98
C GLU A 92 -18.90 4.99 7.49
N VAL A 93 -19.87 5.55 6.77
CA VAL A 93 -20.99 4.79 6.20
C VAL A 93 -20.47 3.81 5.15
N ALA A 94 -19.56 4.26 4.29
CA ALA A 94 -18.92 3.40 3.30
C ALA A 94 -18.08 2.27 3.95
N GLN A 95 -17.36 2.56 5.03
CA GLN A 95 -16.61 1.56 5.81
C GLN A 95 -17.53 0.47 6.35
N HIS A 96 -18.70 0.84 6.89
CA HIS A 96 -19.68 -0.12 7.38
C HIS A 96 -20.21 -1.03 6.26
N TYR A 97 -20.49 -0.46 5.09
CA TYR A 97 -20.92 -1.23 3.93
C TYR A 97 -19.83 -2.17 3.39
N LEU A 98 -18.57 -1.72 3.36
CA LEU A 98 -17.42 -2.56 3.01
C LEU A 98 -17.26 -3.72 3.98
N ALA A 99 -17.36 -3.46 5.29
CA ALA A 99 -17.28 -4.48 6.33
C ALA A 99 -18.40 -5.53 6.21
N LYS A 100 -19.65 -5.10 5.97
CA LYS A 100 -20.78 -6.02 5.71
C LYS A 100 -20.56 -6.92 4.50
N LYS A 101 -19.84 -6.45 3.49
CA LYS A 101 -19.47 -7.24 2.31
C LYS A 101 -18.22 -8.08 2.49
N GLY A 102 -17.57 -8.00 3.65
CA GLY A 102 -16.33 -8.72 3.94
C GLY A 102 -15.12 -8.18 3.17
N ILE A 103 -15.16 -6.92 2.73
CA ILE A 103 -14.06 -6.26 2.03
C ILE A 103 -13.21 -5.51 3.05
N SER A 104 -11.94 -5.88 3.18
CA SER A 104 -10.99 -5.18 4.05
C SER A 104 -10.45 -3.94 3.34
N ALA A 105 -10.58 -2.79 3.98
CA ALA A 105 -10.18 -1.52 3.38
C ALA A 105 -9.11 -0.81 4.21
N VAL A 106 -8.14 -0.23 3.50
CA VAL A 106 -7.08 0.63 4.06
C VAL A 106 -7.20 2.00 3.39
N ARG A 107 -7.26 3.06 4.19
CA ARG A 107 -7.41 4.45 3.71
C ARG A 107 -6.12 5.25 3.89
N ARG A 108 -6.00 6.36 3.14
CA ARG A 108 -4.87 7.30 3.20
C ARG A 108 -3.51 6.61 3.01
N VAL A 109 -3.45 5.67 2.06
CA VAL A 109 -2.22 4.98 1.68
C VAL A 109 -1.30 5.94 0.95
N LYS A 110 0.01 5.91 1.24
CA LYS A 110 0.99 6.76 0.55
C LYS A 110 1.05 6.38 -0.93
N LYS A 111 1.16 7.37 -1.82
CA LYS A 111 1.29 7.15 -3.28
C LYS A 111 2.44 6.18 -3.63
N SER A 112 3.59 6.33 -2.96
CA SER A 112 4.73 5.42 -3.14
C SER A 112 4.40 3.96 -2.83
N ASP A 113 3.53 3.70 -1.86
CA ASP A 113 3.14 2.35 -1.49
C ASP A 113 2.04 1.81 -2.41
N MET A 114 1.15 2.67 -2.91
CA MET A 114 0.21 2.33 -3.99
C MET A 114 0.95 1.84 -5.25
N GLU A 115 2.00 2.54 -5.67
CA GLU A 115 2.82 2.14 -6.83
C GLU A 115 3.54 0.80 -6.59
N LYS A 116 4.07 0.57 -5.37
CA LYS A 116 4.67 -0.72 -5.01
C LYS A 116 3.63 -1.84 -5.00
N LEU A 117 2.44 -1.60 -4.46
CA LEU A 117 1.33 -2.57 -4.46
C LEU A 117 0.92 -2.91 -5.90
N ALA A 118 0.81 -1.91 -6.77
CA ALA A 118 0.48 -2.12 -8.19
C ALA A 118 1.53 -3.03 -8.86
N ARG A 119 2.83 -2.74 -8.68
CA ARG A 119 3.91 -3.57 -9.22
C ARG A 119 3.97 -4.98 -8.64
N ALA A 120 3.73 -5.13 -7.35
CA ALA A 120 3.77 -6.43 -6.68
C ALA A 120 2.59 -7.31 -7.09
N THR A 121 1.37 -6.76 -7.00
CA THR A 121 0.12 -7.51 -7.14
C THR A 121 -0.39 -7.59 -8.58
N GLY A 122 0.17 -6.79 -9.49
CA GLY A 122 -0.33 -6.62 -10.87
C GLY A 122 -1.60 -5.78 -10.98
N ALA A 123 -2.09 -5.19 -9.89
CA ALA A 123 -3.24 -4.29 -9.92
C ALA A 123 -2.91 -2.98 -10.68
N SER A 124 -3.93 -2.40 -11.30
CA SER A 124 -3.86 -1.02 -11.81
C SER A 124 -4.48 -0.05 -10.81
N ILE A 125 -3.88 1.13 -10.65
CA ILE A 125 -4.42 2.18 -9.78
C ILE A 125 -5.54 2.89 -10.55
N ALA A 126 -6.78 2.73 -10.11
CA ALA A 126 -7.93 3.39 -10.71
C ALA A 126 -8.11 4.81 -10.16
N THR A 127 -8.21 5.80 -11.03
CA THR A 127 -8.44 7.21 -10.65
C THR A 127 -9.91 7.52 -10.39
N SER A 128 -10.83 6.74 -10.95
CA SER A 128 -12.26 6.79 -10.68
C SER A 128 -12.80 5.40 -10.36
N LEU A 129 -13.87 5.35 -9.55
CA LEU A 129 -14.60 4.12 -9.27
C LEU A 129 -15.38 3.59 -10.49
N ASP A 130 -15.64 4.46 -11.47
CA ASP A 130 -16.32 4.08 -12.72
C ASP A 130 -15.40 3.30 -13.67
N ASP A 131 -14.08 3.49 -13.53
CA ASP A 131 -13.09 2.82 -14.37
C ASP A 131 -12.75 1.41 -13.88
N LEU A 132 -13.32 0.99 -12.74
CA LEU A 132 -13.04 -0.30 -12.11
C LEU A 132 -13.58 -1.46 -12.95
N ASP A 133 -12.67 -2.24 -13.50
CA ASP A 133 -12.95 -3.50 -14.20
C ASP A 133 -12.28 -4.70 -13.49
N GLU A 134 -12.82 -5.90 -13.68
CA GLU A 134 -12.27 -7.15 -13.13
C GLU A 134 -10.82 -7.40 -13.57
N LYS A 135 -10.42 -6.85 -14.71
CA LYS A 135 -9.06 -6.95 -15.27
C LYS A 135 -8.02 -6.16 -14.49
N GLN A 136 -8.43 -5.17 -13.70
CA GLN A 136 -7.53 -4.30 -12.94
C GLN A 136 -7.27 -4.81 -11.52
N VAL A 137 -7.89 -5.93 -11.15
CA VAL A 137 -7.77 -6.56 -9.83
C VAL A 137 -6.44 -7.28 -9.70
N GLY A 138 -5.65 -6.87 -8.73
CA GLY A 138 -4.39 -7.54 -8.37
C GLY A 138 -4.61 -8.79 -7.54
N LYS A 139 -3.60 -9.65 -7.51
CA LYS A 139 -3.60 -10.90 -6.75
C LYS A 139 -2.39 -10.95 -5.83
N ALA A 140 -2.59 -11.55 -4.66
CA ALA A 140 -1.50 -11.95 -3.77
C ALA A 140 -1.83 -13.28 -3.09
N GLY A 141 -0.87 -13.86 -2.38
CA GLY A 141 -1.07 -15.10 -1.63
C GLY A 141 -1.80 -14.84 -0.32
N LYS A 142 -1.44 -13.77 0.39
CA LYS A 142 -2.01 -13.42 1.69
C LYS A 142 -1.98 -11.91 1.92
N VAL A 143 -3.06 -11.37 2.49
CA VAL A 143 -3.10 -10.04 3.10
C VAL A 143 -3.39 -10.21 4.58
N GLU A 144 -2.57 -9.62 5.45
CA GLU A 144 -2.71 -9.76 6.90
C GLU A 144 -2.35 -8.47 7.64
N GLU A 145 -3.23 -8.03 8.53
CA GLU A 145 -2.89 -7.02 9.53
C GLU A 145 -2.16 -7.68 10.70
N LYS A 146 -0.93 -7.25 10.97
CA LYS A 146 -0.16 -7.66 12.16
C LYS A 146 0.11 -6.44 13.02
N LYS A 147 0.02 -6.63 14.34
CA LYS A 147 0.40 -5.62 15.31
C LYS A 147 1.84 -5.85 15.75
N ILE A 148 2.74 -4.92 15.42
CA ILE A 148 4.16 -4.98 15.78
C ILE A 148 4.50 -3.75 16.61
N SER A 149 5.08 -3.96 17.79
CA SER A 149 5.47 -2.87 18.70
C SER A 149 4.34 -1.90 19.08
N GLY A 150 3.08 -2.34 19.03
CA GLY A 150 1.92 -1.50 19.36
C GLY A 150 1.22 -0.87 18.15
N GLU A 151 1.84 -0.91 16.97
CA GLU A 151 1.30 -0.35 15.74
C GLU A 151 0.79 -1.46 14.82
N ALA A 152 -0.35 -1.24 14.17
CA ALA A 152 -0.93 -2.19 13.22
C ALA A 152 -0.49 -1.83 11.80
N MET A 153 0.05 -2.82 11.10
CA MET A 153 0.53 -2.69 9.72
C MET A 153 -0.06 -3.81 8.87
N VAL A 154 -0.32 -3.53 7.60
CA VAL A 154 -0.87 -4.51 6.65
C VAL A 154 0.25 -5.07 5.79
N PHE A 155 0.37 -6.40 5.80
CA PHE A 155 1.34 -7.18 5.07
C PHE A 155 0.66 -7.77 3.83
N VAL A 156 1.20 -7.52 2.65
CA VAL A 156 0.76 -8.11 1.39
C VAL A 156 1.86 -9.04 0.90
N GLU A 157 1.68 -10.35 1.07
CA GLU A 157 2.69 -11.39 0.87
C GLU A 157 2.28 -12.36 -0.25
N GLY A 158 3.27 -13.00 -0.89
CA GLY A 158 3.03 -14.06 -1.88
C GLY A 158 2.47 -13.53 -3.20
N CYS A 159 2.94 -12.38 -3.66
CA CYS A 159 2.50 -11.82 -4.94
C CYS A 159 3.15 -12.56 -6.12
N GLU A 160 2.38 -12.87 -7.18
CA GLU A 160 2.88 -13.63 -8.36
C GLU A 160 4.02 -12.90 -9.08
N HIS A 161 3.99 -11.56 -9.10
CA HIS A 161 5.02 -10.70 -9.69
C HIS A 161 5.86 -10.03 -8.60
N ALA A 162 6.63 -10.82 -7.85
CA ALA A 162 7.48 -10.38 -6.73
C ALA A 162 8.71 -9.53 -7.14
N THR A 163 8.55 -8.58 -8.07
CA THR A 163 9.57 -7.58 -8.39
C THR A 163 9.76 -6.56 -7.25
N SER A 164 8.77 -6.44 -6.36
CA SER A 164 8.83 -5.58 -5.19
C SER A 164 8.90 -6.44 -3.93
N VAL A 165 9.98 -6.26 -3.17
CA VAL A 165 10.20 -6.85 -1.84
C VAL A 165 10.39 -5.73 -0.82
N THR A 166 10.13 -6.03 0.44
CA THR A 166 10.28 -5.08 1.54
C THR A 166 11.28 -5.63 2.55
N ILE A 167 12.31 -4.85 2.89
CA ILE A 167 13.17 -5.16 4.04
C ILE A 167 12.59 -4.41 5.24
N PHE A 168 12.08 -5.16 6.22
CA PHE A 168 11.50 -4.59 7.43
C PHE A 168 12.57 -4.48 8.51
N VAL A 169 13.21 -3.31 8.56
CA VAL A 169 14.28 -2.99 9.51
C VAL A 169 13.69 -2.78 10.90
N ARG A 170 14.26 -3.45 11.90
CA ARG A 170 13.88 -3.30 13.31
C ARG A 170 15.10 -2.92 14.13
N ALA A 171 14.94 -2.07 15.13
CA ALA A 171 15.99 -1.80 16.11
C ALA A 171 15.39 -1.31 17.43
N SER A 172 16.26 -1.00 18.40
CA SER A 172 15.90 -0.56 19.73
C SER A 172 15.56 0.94 19.79
N THR A 173 16.17 1.74 18.91
CA THR A 173 15.96 3.19 18.83
C THR A 173 15.82 3.62 17.37
N GLU A 174 15.14 4.75 17.15
CA GLU A 174 14.95 5.32 15.80
C GLU A 174 16.28 5.63 15.11
N HIS A 175 17.27 6.13 15.84
CA HIS A 175 18.59 6.40 15.30
C HIS A 175 19.28 5.14 14.77
N VAL A 176 19.13 4.00 15.46
CA VAL A 176 19.69 2.73 15.00
C VAL A 176 18.91 2.19 13.81
N VAL A 177 17.58 2.37 13.75
CA VAL A 177 16.79 2.02 12.55
C VAL A 177 17.26 2.83 11.34
N SER A 178 17.46 4.15 11.51
CA SER A 178 17.89 5.04 10.45
C SER A 178 19.28 4.67 9.91
N GLU A 179 20.23 4.35 10.80
CA GLU A 179 21.55 3.89 10.39
C GLU A 179 21.49 2.50 9.73
N GLY A 180 20.62 1.61 10.22
CA GLY A 180 20.36 0.31 9.60
C GLY A 180 19.79 0.43 8.18
N GLU A 181 18.80 1.30 7.98
CA GLU A 181 18.23 1.61 6.66
C GLU A 181 19.32 2.12 5.71
N ARG A 182 20.16 3.05 6.17
CA ARG A 182 21.26 3.61 5.39
C ARG A 182 22.29 2.54 5.00
N ALA A 183 22.74 1.74 5.96
CA ALA A 183 23.71 0.66 5.71
C ALA A 183 23.17 -0.38 4.71
N ILE A 184 21.88 -0.74 4.82
CA ILE A 184 21.23 -1.66 3.89
C ILE A 184 21.15 -1.03 2.49
N LYS A 185 20.81 0.25 2.39
CA LYS A 185 20.75 0.96 1.10
C LYS A 185 22.11 1.02 0.42
N ASP A 186 23.18 1.31 1.17
CA ASP A 186 24.55 1.33 0.65
C ASP A 186 24.98 -0.07 0.19
N ALA A 187 24.66 -1.12 0.96
CA ALA A 187 24.94 -2.50 0.59
C ALA A 187 24.19 -2.93 -0.69
N ILE A 188 22.91 -2.60 -0.82
CA ILE A 188 22.13 -2.86 -2.04
C ILE A 188 22.76 -2.14 -3.24
N GLY A 189 23.15 -0.87 -3.07
CA GLY A 189 23.82 -0.10 -4.11
C GLY A 189 25.12 -0.76 -4.57
N ALA A 190 25.99 -1.14 -3.64
CA ALA A 190 27.26 -1.80 -3.94
C ALA A 190 27.07 -3.13 -4.68
N VAL A 191 26.12 -3.96 -4.24
CA VAL A 191 25.81 -5.23 -4.89
C VAL A 191 25.18 -5.01 -6.28
N SER A 192 24.28 -4.04 -6.42
CA SER A 192 23.66 -3.71 -7.72
C SER A 192 24.71 -3.27 -8.73
N SER A 193 25.60 -2.33 -8.35
CA SER A 193 26.69 -1.87 -9.21
C SER A 193 27.62 -3.01 -9.64
N ALA A 194 28.01 -3.88 -8.71
CA ALA A 194 28.86 -5.02 -9.03
C ALA A 194 28.19 -6.02 -10.00
N LEU A 195 26.87 -6.23 -9.87
CA LEU A 195 26.10 -7.09 -10.77
C LEU A 195 25.90 -6.46 -12.15
N GLU A 196 25.65 -5.16 -12.22
CA GLU A 196 25.45 -4.41 -13.47
C GLU A 196 26.76 -4.29 -14.27
N ASP A 197 27.87 -3.97 -13.61
CA ASP A 197 29.18 -3.85 -14.25
C ASP A 197 29.81 -5.21 -14.60
N GLY A 198 29.44 -6.26 -13.87
CA GLY A 198 29.99 -7.61 -14.03
C GLY A 198 31.48 -7.74 -13.68
N ARG A 199 32.04 -6.74 -12.97
CA ARG A 199 33.45 -6.66 -12.60
C ARG A 199 33.60 -6.20 -11.17
N VAL A 200 34.62 -6.72 -10.49
CA VAL A 200 34.99 -6.33 -9.13
C VAL A 200 36.51 -6.24 -9.03
N VAL A 201 36.98 -5.41 -8.10
CA VAL A 201 38.41 -5.29 -7.77
C VAL A 201 38.65 -5.65 -6.31
N THR A 202 39.89 -5.98 -5.98
CA THR A 202 40.31 -6.19 -4.59
C THR A 202 40.37 -4.86 -3.85
N GLY A 203 39.74 -4.80 -2.67
CA GLY A 203 39.74 -3.61 -1.82
C GLY A 203 41.02 -3.47 -0.97
N GLY A 204 40.91 -2.71 0.12
CA GLY A 204 41.99 -2.57 1.11
C GLY A 204 43.24 -1.85 0.61
N GLY A 205 43.12 -0.98 -0.39
CA GLY A 205 44.25 -0.28 -1.01
C GLY A 205 44.97 -1.09 -2.09
N SER A 206 44.54 -2.33 -2.36
CA SER A 206 45.22 -3.23 -3.31
C SER A 206 45.20 -2.69 -4.74
N ALA A 207 44.04 -2.23 -5.21
CA ALA A 207 43.89 -1.71 -6.57
C ALA A 207 44.65 -0.39 -6.75
N GLU A 208 44.64 0.45 -5.71
CA GLU A 208 45.31 1.75 -5.68
C GLU A 208 46.84 1.61 -5.74
N ILE A 209 47.42 0.66 -5.00
CA ILE A 209 48.86 0.37 -5.02
C ILE A 209 49.29 -0.16 -6.39
N GLU A 210 48.52 -1.09 -6.98
CA GLU A 210 48.81 -1.64 -8.30
C GLU A 210 48.75 -0.55 -9.39
N LEU A 211 47.74 0.33 -9.34
CA LEU A 211 47.65 1.48 -10.25
C LEU A 211 48.83 2.43 -10.09
N SER A 212 49.21 2.75 -8.86
CA SER A 212 50.37 3.61 -8.56
C SER A 212 51.64 3.02 -9.18
N LYS A 213 51.91 1.73 -8.95
CA LYS A 213 53.09 1.05 -9.52
C LYS A 213 53.14 1.14 -11.05
N ARG A 214 52.02 0.88 -11.73
CA ARG A 214 51.94 0.95 -13.20
C ARG A 214 52.05 2.36 -13.77
N LEU A 215 51.76 3.41 -12.99
CA LEU A 215 51.91 4.80 -13.44
C LEU A 215 53.35 5.31 -13.37
N TYR A 216 54.19 4.69 -12.53
CA TYR A 216 55.62 5.01 -12.41
C TYR A 216 56.51 4.23 -13.39
N GLU A 217 55.95 3.22 -14.07
CA GLU A 217 56.57 2.49 -15.19
C GLU A 217 56.47 3.28 -16.51
#